data_AF-A0A932YYS0-F1
#
_entry.id   AF-A0A932YYS0-F1
#
_cell.length_a   1.000
_cell.length_b   1.000
_cell.length_c   1.000
_cell.angle_alpha   90.00
_cell.angle_beta   90.00
_cell.angle_gamma   90.00
#
_symmetry.space_group_name_H-M   'P 1'
#
loop_
_entity.id
_entity.type
_entity.pdbx_description
1 polymer ?
#
loop_
_entity_poly.entity_id
_entity_poly.type
_entity_poly.pdbx_seq_one_letter_code
_entity_poly.pdbx_strand_id
1 'polypeptide(L)' 'MVKDYYSILGIDRGADDQVLKSAYRRLAMIHHPDRGGDAEKFKEVDEAYKVLSDSAKRARYDREGHERFSAAEHKTTYR' A
#
# COMPACT_ATOMS: atom_id res chain seq x y z
N MET A 1 -6.62 3.60 -14.34
CA MET A 1 -5.16 3.50 -14.14
C MET A 1 -4.94 2.66 -12.90
N VAL A 2 -4.18 1.56 -13.03
CA VAL A 2 -3.87 0.64 -11.92
C VAL A 2 -3.10 1.40 -10.84
N LYS A 3 -3.65 1.45 -9.61
CA LYS A 3 -3.01 2.11 -8.46
C LYS A 3 -2.07 1.11 -7.79
N ASP A 4 -0.82 1.06 -8.24
CA ASP A 4 0.22 0.28 -7.55
C ASP A 4 0.53 0.88 -6.17
N TYR A 5 0.75 0.03 -5.16
CA TYR A 5 1.14 0.49 -3.81
C TYR A 5 2.45 1.30 -3.81
N TYR A 6 3.37 0.95 -4.71
CA TYR A 6 4.60 1.70 -4.94
C TYR A 6 4.32 3.13 -5.44
N SER A 7 3.37 3.28 -6.37
CA SER A 7 2.94 4.58 -6.89
C SER A 7 2.19 5.41 -5.85
N ILE A 8 1.42 4.78 -4.96
CA ILE A 8 0.74 5.45 -3.83
C ILE A 8 1.77 6.05 -2.87
N LEU A 9 2.84 5.30 -2.57
CA LEU A 9 3.92 5.77 -1.71
C LEU A 9 4.94 6.67 -2.43
N GLY A 10 4.87 6.75 -3.76
CA GLY A 10 5.80 7.51 -4.59
C GLY A 10 7.22 6.95 -4.56
N ILE A 11 7.35 5.63 -4.41
CA ILE A 11 8.64 4.92 -4.33
C ILE A 11 8.79 3.94 -5.50
N ASP A 12 10.02 3.56 -5.79
CA ASP A 12 10.31 2.53 -6.78
C ASP A 12 10.06 1.11 -6.22
N ARG A 13 9.83 0.13 -7.11
CA ARG A 13 9.68 -1.29 -6.71
C ARG A 13 10.96 -1.88 -6.11
N GLY A 14 12.11 -1.32 -6.45
CA GLY A 14 13.40 -1.66 -5.87
C GLY A 14 13.71 -0.95 -4.55
N ALA A 15 12.80 -0.14 -4.01
CA ALA A 15 13.04 0.62 -2.79
C ALA A 15 13.23 -0.29 -1.56
N ASP A 16 14.27 0.02 -0.77
CA ASP A 16 14.51 -0.63 0.52
C ASP A 16 13.47 -0.25 1.57
N ASP A 17 13.33 -1.08 2.61
CA ASP A 17 12.48 -0.83 3.78
C ASP A 17 12.71 0.54 4.44
N GLN A 18 13.96 1.04 4.39
CA GLN A 18 14.31 2.38 4.86
C GLN A 18 13.57 3.47 4.07
N VAL A 19 13.53 3.34 2.75
CA VAL A 19 12.85 4.27 1.84
C VAL A 19 11.34 4.16 2.00
N LEU A 20 10.82 2.93 2.09
CA LEU A 20 9.41 2.65 2.35
C LEU A 20 8.92 3.34 3.65
N LYS A 21 9.65 3.15 4.75
CA LYS A 21 9.32 3.75 6.05
C LYS A 21 9.47 5.27 6.05
N SER A 22 10.44 5.80 5.32
CA SER A 22 10.62 7.25 5.16
C SER A 22 9.45 7.89 4.39
N ALA A 23 9.07 7.29 3.26
CA ALA A 23 7.96 7.73 2.43
C ALA A 23 6.62 7.69 3.18
N TYR A 24 6.34 6.57 3.87
CA TYR A 24 5.16 6.44 4.72
C TYR A 24 5.09 7.56 5.77
N ARG A 25 6.17 7.80 6.52
CA ARG A 25 6.18 8.86 7.55
C ARG A 25 5.92 10.24 6.95
N ARG A 26 6.52 10.54 5.81
CA ARG A 26 6.31 11.82 5.12
C ARG A 26 4.85 11.98 4.66
N LEU A 27 4.28 10.97 4.02
CA LEU A 27 2.90 11.01 3.54
C LEU A 27 1.88 10.99 4.68
N ALA A 28 2.14 10.23 5.73
CA ALA A 28 1.33 10.21 6.95
C ALA A 28 1.24 11.59 7.59
N MET A 29 2.35 12.35 7.64
CA MET A 29 2.35 13.72 8.15
C MET A 29 1.61 14.70 7.24
N ILE A 30 1.66 14.51 5.91
CA ILE A 30 1.00 15.36 4.91
C ILE A 30 -0.52 15.11 4.90
N HIS A 31 -0.94 13.84 4.95
CA HIS A 31 -2.33 13.42 4.89
C HIS A 31 -2.97 13.21 6.27
N HIS A 32 -2.30 13.62 7.34
CA HIS A 32 -2.82 13.44 8.69
C HIS A 32 -4.14 14.20 8.87
N PRO A 33 -5.22 13.55 9.35
CA PRO A 33 -6.53 14.19 9.48
C PRO A 33 -6.52 15.38 10.46
N ASP A 34 -5.69 15.33 11.50
CA ASP A 34 -5.50 16.44 12.47
C ASP A 34 -4.91 17.71 11.83
N ARG A 35 -4.19 17.57 10.69
CA ARG A 35 -3.61 18.71 9.97
C ARG A 35 -4.47 19.16 8.79
N GLY A 36 -5.71 18.66 8.68
CA GLY A 36 -6.60 18.92 7.54
C GLY A 36 -6.26 18.11 6.29
N GLY A 37 -5.58 16.98 6.45
CA GLY A 37 -5.25 16.08 5.34
C GLY A 37 -6.38 15.12 4.96
N ASP A 38 -6.22 14.46 3.81
CA ASP A 38 -7.16 13.47 3.28
C ASP A 38 -7.05 12.12 4.03
N ALA A 39 -8.08 11.79 4.80
CA ALA A 39 -8.18 10.49 5.48
C ALA A 39 -8.20 9.30 4.49
N GLU A 40 -8.75 9.50 3.28
CA GLU A 40 -8.75 8.48 2.23
C GLU A 40 -7.34 8.19 1.72
N LYS A 41 -6.56 9.23 1.42
CA LYS A 41 -5.14 9.07 1.02
C LYS A 41 -4.31 8.47 2.15
N PHE A 42 -4.58 8.85 3.40
CA PHE A 42 -3.92 8.25 4.55
C PHE A 42 -4.17 6.73 4.61
N LYS A 43 -5.41 6.29 4.39
CA LYS A 43 -5.74 4.86 4.29
C LYS A 43 -5.01 4.16 3.14
N GLU A 44 -4.97 4.76 1.95
CA GLU A 44 -4.24 4.19 0.80
C GLU A 44 -2.74 4.02 1.11
N VAL A 45 -2.13 5.02 1.74
CA VAL A 45 -0.72 5.02 2.15
C VAL A 45 -0.45 3.96 3.24
N ASP A 46 -1.36 3.82 4.20
CA ASP A 46 -1.25 2.83 5.28
C ASP A 46 -1.40 1.39 4.78
N GLU A 47 -2.35 1.13 3.90
CA GLU A 47 -2.53 -0.15 3.20
C GLU A 47 -1.28 -0.51 2.39
N ALA A 48 -0.78 0.45 1.58
CA ALA A 48 0.42 0.26 0.79
C ALA A 48 1.62 -0.11 1.66
N TYR A 49 1.82 0.61 2.77
CA TYR A 49 2.89 0.33 3.70
C TYR A 49 2.75 -1.06 4.34
N LYS A 50 1.55 -1.45 4.81
CA LYS A 50 1.30 -2.76 5.43
C LYS A 50 1.55 -3.95 4.50
N VAL A 51 1.32 -3.78 3.19
CA VAL A 51 1.58 -4.82 2.20
C VAL A 51 3.06 -4.87 1.84
N LEU A 52 3.70 -3.71 1.65
CA LEU A 52 5.08 -3.63 1.20
C LEU A 52 6.13 -3.83 2.31
N SER A 53 5.79 -3.54 3.58
CA SER A 53 6.73 -3.71 4.71
C SER A 53 6.86 -5.15 5.17
N ASP A 54 5.99 -6.04 4.70
CA ASP A 54 6.04 -7.45 5.00
C ASP A 54 6.54 -8.17 3.75
N SER A 55 7.75 -8.73 3.83
CA SER A 55 8.39 -9.40 2.69
C SER A 55 7.54 -10.55 2.14
N ALA A 56 6.76 -11.24 2.97
CA ALA A 56 5.87 -12.32 2.51
C ALA A 56 4.64 -11.75 1.79
N LYS A 57 4.04 -10.67 2.30
CA LYS A 57 2.92 -9.98 1.63
C LYS A 57 3.35 -9.29 0.34
N ARG A 58 4.53 -8.67 0.34
CA ARG A 58 5.15 -8.07 -0.85
C ARG A 58 5.44 -9.11 -1.91
N ALA A 59 6.08 -10.23 -1.55
CA ALA A 59 6.30 -11.34 -2.47
C ALA A 59 4.99 -11.92 -3.01
N ARG A 60 3.94 -11.98 -2.17
CA ARG A 60 2.61 -12.43 -2.60
C ARG A 60 1.95 -11.42 -3.54
N TYR A 61 2.05 -10.13 -3.26
CA TYR A 61 1.57 -9.05 -4.14
C TYR A 61 2.29 -9.07 -5.50
N ASP A 62 3.62 -9.20 -5.49
CA ASP A 62 4.45 -9.28 -6.70
C ASP A 62 4.18 -10.56 -7.50
N ARG A 63 3.87 -11.69 -6.84
CA ARG A 63 3.60 -12.98 -7.48
C ARG A 63 2.16 -13.14 -7.98
N GLU A 64 1.18 -12.58 -7.27
CA GLU A 64 -0.23 -12.68 -7.63
C GLU A 64 -0.66 -11.64 -8.67
N GLY A 65 0.11 -10.55 -8.83
CA GLY A 65 -0.24 -9.44 -9.70
C GLY A 65 -1.44 -8.66 -9.17
N HIS A 66 -1.43 -7.34 -9.37
CA HIS A 66 -2.45 -6.41 -8.87
C HIS A 66 -3.89 -6.85 -9.23
N GLU A 67 -4.10 -7.55 -10.35
CA GLU A 67 -5.40 -8.03 -10.81
C GLU A 67 -6.00 -9.16 -9.97
N ARG A 68 -5.18 -9.94 -9.24
CA ARG A 68 -5.64 -11.09 -8.44
C ARG A 68 -5.68 -10.81 -6.94
N PHE A 69 -4.80 -9.93 -6.45
CA PHE A 69 -4.79 -9.54 -5.03
C PHE A 69 -6.07 -8.75 -4.65
N SER A 70 -6.62 -7.96 -5.58
CA SER A 70 -7.91 -7.29 -5.43
C SER A 70 -9.11 -8.22 -5.59
N ALA A 71 -8.97 -9.34 -6.30
CA ALA A 71 -10.07 -10.26 -6.62
C ALA A 71 -10.19 -11.47 -5.65
N ALA A 72 -9.14 -11.77 -4.88
CA ALA A 72 -9.07 -12.97 -4.03
C ALA A 72 -9.86 -12.85 -2.69
N GLU A 73 -10.17 -11.65 -2.21
CA GLU A 73 -10.91 -11.45 -0.95
C GLU A 73 -12.45 -11.48 -1.11
N HIS A 74 -12.98 -11.66 -2.32
CA HIS A 74 -14.43 -11.60 -2.59
C HIS A 74 -15.11 -12.94 -2.89
N LYS A 75 -14.47 -14.09 -2.60
CA LYS A 75 -15.07 -15.40 -2.96
C LYS A 75 -14.73 -16.55 -2.00
N THR A 76 -15.16 -16.48 -0.73
CA THR A 76 -15.28 -17.71 0.09
C THR A 76 -16.33 -17.63 1.22
N THR A 77 -17.45 -16.95 1.03
CA THR A 77 -18.60 -17.15 1.94
C THR A 77 -19.92 -17.07 1.19
N TYR A 78 -20.25 -18.16 0.48
CA TYR A 78 -21.60 -18.71 0.49
C TYR A 78 -21.50 -20.16 -0.01
N ARG A 79 -21.63 -21.10 0.92
CA ARG A 79 -21.98 -22.49 0.63
C ARG A 79 -23.42 -22.68 1.08
#